data_AF-A0A512IPE3-F1
#
_entry.id   AF-A0A512IPE3-F1
#
_cell.length_a   1.000
_cell.length_b   1.000
_cell.length_c   1.000
_cell.angle_alpha   90.00
_cell.angle_beta   90.00
_cell.angle_gamma   90.00
#
_symmetry.space_group_name_H-M   'P 1'
#
loop_
_entity.id
_entity.type
_entity.pdbx_description
1 polymer ?
#
loop_
_entity_poly.entity_id
_entity_poly.type
_entity_poly.pdbx_seq_one_letter_code
_entity_poly.pdbx_strand_id
1 'polypeptide(L)'
;MKATAKLASTLAALVGVARAKETTVSKVEAALIEAREQVASANREHDAAERAYESGLLDESAAALAKLLDRKASAVIERDRAAALVKALENRLAEARAAESRAEREAVHRDAVAKADAIKARFADEYRHHAGAIRNLLRDLAEAETARLQANPLQQEFGRIEPVEDAIRGAQWEPEEIVSSEVVTLWCMDGRTEPLPADKQRDVRPRGNSELHRGLLPSTASGQCSPTAGQWECTQRQYRRVVVREASRSSTADSLLQAVHLPGLHHLAEHYVTSETWRSPDTALAHLSRERPADPVIARPVVERFELIPEPPAEREAVVPFPKREPDPAPRTPSARETRAQHTPSKIMAADRLAG
;
A
#
# COMPACT_ATOMS: atom_id res chain seq x y z
N MET A 1 -33.38 -33.89 -36.47
CA MET A 1 -32.06 -33.54 -37.03
C MET A 1 -31.53 -32.15 -36.64
N LYS A 2 -32.35 -31.13 -36.35
CA LYS A 2 -31.83 -29.80 -35.95
C LYS A 2 -31.14 -29.77 -34.56
N ALA A 3 -31.57 -30.60 -33.60
CA ALA A 3 -30.99 -30.62 -32.25
C ALA A 3 -29.56 -31.21 -32.21
N THR A 4 -29.30 -32.25 -33.00
CA THR A 4 -27.99 -32.93 -33.04
C THR A 4 -26.90 -32.07 -33.67
N ALA A 5 -27.23 -31.25 -34.67
CA ALA A 5 -26.28 -30.31 -35.28
C ALA A 5 -25.87 -29.19 -34.32
N LYS A 6 -26.78 -28.73 -33.46
CA LYS A 6 -26.48 -27.70 -32.45
C LYS A 6 -25.51 -28.22 -31.39
N LEU A 7 -25.73 -29.45 -30.90
CA LEU A 7 -24.84 -30.11 -29.94
C LEU A 7 -23.42 -30.29 -30.46
N ALA A 8 -23.27 -30.77 -31.70
CA ALA A 8 -21.96 -30.97 -32.32
C ALA A 8 -21.15 -29.66 -32.45
N SER A 9 -21.82 -28.56 -32.83
CA SER A 9 -21.19 -27.24 -32.92
C SER A 9 -20.75 -26.71 -31.56
N THR A 10 -21.58 -26.89 -30.53
CA THR A 10 -21.25 -26.48 -29.15
C THR A 10 -20.07 -27.27 -28.60
N LEU A 11 -20.05 -28.59 -28.84
CA LEU A 11 -18.98 -29.47 -28.37
C LEU A 11 -17.64 -29.13 -29.03
N ALA A 12 -17.64 -28.80 -30.32
CA ALA A 12 -16.44 -28.33 -31.02
C ALA A 12 -15.90 -27.01 -30.43
N ALA A 13 -16.78 -26.07 -30.09
CA ALA A 13 -16.38 -24.81 -29.45
C ALA A 13 -15.74 -25.04 -28.08
N LEU A 14 -16.34 -25.89 -27.25
CA LEU A 14 -15.82 -26.25 -25.93
C LEU A 14 -14.48 -26.99 -26.00
N VAL A 15 -14.30 -27.88 -26.98
CA VAL A 15 -12.99 -28.52 -27.25
C VAL A 15 -11.95 -27.48 -27.65
N GLY A 16 -12.36 -26.44 -28.39
CA GLY A 16 -11.49 -25.29 -28.70
C GLY A 16 -10.99 -24.59 -27.44
N VAL A 17 -11.87 -24.33 -26.47
CA VAL A 17 -11.51 -23.74 -25.16
C VAL A 17 -10.57 -24.66 -24.38
N ALA A 18 -10.84 -25.96 -24.36
CA ALA A 18 -10.00 -26.94 -23.66
C ALA A 18 -8.59 -27.05 -24.25
N ARG A 19 -8.42 -26.80 -25.56
CA ARG A 19 -7.12 -26.87 -26.27
C ARG A 19 -6.40 -25.54 -26.39
N ALA A 20 -7.07 -24.42 -26.12
CA ALA A 20 -6.47 -23.09 -26.23
C ALA A 20 -5.36 -22.93 -25.18
N LYS A 21 -4.17 -22.51 -25.63
CA LYS A 21 -2.99 -22.30 -24.76
C LYS A 21 -3.13 -21.07 -23.86
N GLU A 22 -3.92 -20.09 -24.30
CA GLU A 22 -4.18 -18.83 -23.58
C GLU A 22 -5.69 -18.64 -23.40
N THR A 23 -6.18 -19.02 -22.23
CA THR A 23 -7.58 -18.88 -21.85
C THR A 23 -7.65 -18.40 -20.40
N THR A 24 -8.46 -17.37 -20.13
CA THR A 24 -8.63 -16.83 -18.78
C THR A 24 -9.45 -17.80 -17.93
N VAL A 25 -9.22 -17.81 -16.61
CA VAL A 25 -9.97 -18.67 -15.67
C VAL A 25 -11.48 -18.52 -15.85
N SER A 26 -11.98 -17.28 -15.96
CA SER A 26 -13.40 -17.00 -16.19
C SER A 26 -13.97 -17.65 -17.47
N LYS A 27 -13.20 -17.69 -18.56
CA LYS A 27 -13.65 -18.35 -19.81
C LYS A 27 -13.72 -19.86 -19.67
N VAL A 28 -12.77 -20.46 -18.95
CA VAL A 28 -12.75 -21.91 -18.69
C VAL A 28 -13.88 -22.31 -17.75
N GLU A 29 -14.19 -21.50 -16.72
CA GLU A 29 -15.31 -21.73 -15.82
C GLU A 29 -16.67 -21.67 -16.53
N ALA A 30 -16.87 -20.68 -17.40
CA ALA A 30 -18.09 -20.60 -18.22
C ALA A 30 -18.26 -21.83 -19.13
N ALA A 31 -17.18 -22.25 -19.80
CA ALA A 31 -17.17 -23.46 -20.62
C ALA A 31 -17.43 -24.73 -19.80
N LEU A 32 -16.95 -24.80 -18.56
CA LEU A 32 -17.18 -25.94 -17.67
C LEU A 32 -18.65 -26.05 -17.24
N ILE A 33 -19.31 -24.93 -16.96
CA ILE A 33 -20.76 -24.89 -16.68
C ILE A 33 -21.54 -25.44 -17.87
N GLU A 34 -21.26 -24.94 -19.07
CA GLU A 34 -21.91 -25.40 -20.30
C GLU A 34 -21.63 -26.89 -20.56
N ALA A 35 -20.40 -27.36 -20.37
CA ALA A 35 -20.05 -28.77 -20.53
C ALA A 35 -20.78 -29.70 -19.53
N ARG A 36 -21.01 -29.24 -18.29
CA ARG A 36 -21.80 -29.99 -17.30
C ARG A 36 -23.27 -30.09 -17.67
N GLU A 37 -23.84 -29.05 -18.26
CA GLU A 37 -25.18 -29.10 -18.82
C GLU A 37 -25.28 -30.10 -20.00
N GLN A 38 -24.23 -30.17 -20.83
CA GLN A 38 -24.15 -31.16 -21.91
C GLN A 38 -24.10 -32.60 -21.36
N VAL A 39 -23.32 -32.87 -20.31
CA VAL A 39 -23.32 -34.18 -19.63
C VAL A 39 -24.73 -34.52 -19.10
N ALA A 40 -25.41 -33.56 -18.47
CA ALA A 40 -26.78 -33.78 -17.97
C ALA A 40 -27.79 -34.03 -19.11
N SER A 41 -27.60 -33.41 -20.28
CA SER A 41 -28.40 -33.71 -21.48
C SER A 41 -28.11 -35.10 -22.02
N ALA A 42 -26.83 -35.46 -22.17
CA ALA A 42 -26.39 -36.76 -22.68
C ALA A 42 -26.83 -37.92 -21.78
N ASN A 43 -26.81 -37.75 -20.45
CA ASN A 43 -27.35 -38.72 -19.50
C ASN A 43 -28.85 -38.94 -19.71
N ARG A 44 -29.64 -37.87 -19.86
CA ARG A 44 -31.08 -37.98 -20.13
C ARG A 44 -31.38 -38.70 -21.45
N GLU A 45 -30.58 -38.45 -22.49
CA GLU A 45 -30.71 -39.12 -23.79
C GLU A 45 -30.33 -40.61 -23.71
N HIS A 46 -29.27 -40.94 -22.98
CA HIS A 46 -28.86 -42.30 -22.68
C HIS A 46 -29.99 -43.07 -21.96
N ASP A 47 -30.52 -42.52 -20.87
CA ASP A 47 -31.57 -43.18 -20.07
C ASP A 47 -32.87 -43.34 -20.87
N ALA A 48 -33.18 -42.41 -21.77
CA ALA A 48 -34.32 -42.52 -22.68
C ALA A 48 -34.10 -43.59 -23.76
N ALA A 49 -32.89 -43.71 -24.30
CA ALA A 49 -32.54 -44.74 -25.28
C ALA A 49 -32.53 -46.14 -24.64
N GLU A 50 -32.05 -46.26 -23.40
CA GLU A 50 -32.07 -47.50 -22.63
C GLU A 50 -33.50 -47.96 -22.34
N ARG A 51 -34.35 -47.08 -21.81
CA ARG A 51 -35.78 -47.39 -21.58
C ARG A 51 -36.52 -47.79 -22.86
N ALA A 52 -36.24 -47.11 -23.98
CA ALA A 52 -36.85 -47.45 -25.27
C ALA A 52 -36.42 -48.83 -25.78
N TYR A 53 -35.16 -49.20 -25.57
CA TYR A 53 -34.65 -50.53 -25.87
C TYR A 53 -35.31 -51.61 -25.00
N GLU A 54 -35.40 -51.38 -23.69
CA GLU A 54 -36.05 -52.31 -22.75
C GLU A 54 -37.53 -52.53 -23.07
N SER A 55 -38.27 -51.45 -23.37
CA SER A 55 -39.69 -51.56 -23.76
C SER A 55 -39.89 -52.28 -25.09
N GLY A 56 -38.95 -52.13 -26.03
CA GLY A 56 -39.05 -52.76 -27.35
C GLY A 56 -38.67 -54.24 -27.37
N LEU A 57 -38.08 -54.78 -26.29
CA LEU A 57 -37.48 -56.11 -26.30
C LEU A 57 -38.47 -57.26 -26.60
N LEU A 58 -39.74 -57.08 -26.21
CA LEU A 58 -40.78 -58.10 -26.36
C LEU A 58 -41.69 -57.86 -27.56
N ASP A 59 -41.88 -56.61 -27.95
CA ASP A 59 -42.94 -56.21 -28.90
C ASP A 59 -42.40 -55.84 -30.29
N GLU A 60 -41.11 -55.50 -30.41
CA GLU A 60 -40.53 -55.01 -31.66
C GLU A 60 -39.91 -56.12 -32.51
N SER A 61 -39.88 -55.87 -33.83
CA SER A 61 -39.18 -56.76 -34.76
C SER A 61 -37.65 -56.71 -34.56
N ALA A 62 -36.94 -57.78 -34.95
CA ALA A 62 -35.47 -57.84 -34.87
C ALA A 62 -34.77 -56.65 -35.57
N ALA A 63 -35.32 -56.18 -36.70
CA ALA A 63 -34.78 -55.02 -37.42
C ALA A 63 -35.00 -53.69 -36.67
N ALA A 64 -36.12 -53.55 -35.94
CA ALA A 64 -36.38 -52.39 -35.09
C ALA A 64 -35.49 -52.41 -33.84
N LEU A 65 -35.31 -53.58 -33.23
CA LEU A 65 -34.41 -53.77 -32.09
C LEU A 65 -32.96 -53.41 -32.42
N ALA A 66 -32.47 -53.77 -33.61
CA ALA A 66 -31.14 -53.38 -34.07
C ALA A 66 -30.96 -51.84 -34.11
N LYS A 67 -31.97 -51.10 -34.60
CA LYS A 67 -31.95 -49.63 -34.59
C LYS A 67 -31.94 -49.03 -33.18
N LEU A 68 -32.65 -49.66 -32.24
CA LEU A 68 -32.64 -49.24 -30.84
C LEU A 68 -31.28 -49.48 -30.18
N LEU A 69 -30.62 -50.60 -30.50
CA LEU A 69 -29.25 -50.88 -30.07
C LEU A 69 -28.24 -49.86 -30.61
N ASP A 70 -28.31 -49.54 -31.90
CA ASP A 70 -27.43 -48.53 -32.52
C ASP A 70 -27.61 -47.15 -31.86
N ARG A 71 -28.86 -46.80 -31.55
CA ARG A 71 -29.18 -45.55 -30.83
C ARG A 71 -28.63 -45.57 -29.40
N LYS A 72 -28.76 -46.67 -28.66
CA LYS A 72 -28.19 -46.84 -27.32
C LYS A 72 -26.66 -46.71 -27.36
N ALA A 73 -26.00 -47.41 -28.28
CA ALA A 73 -24.55 -47.33 -28.46
C ALA A 73 -24.08 -45.91 -28.77
N SER A 74 -24.79 -45.20 -29.65
CA SER A 74 -24.49 -43.80 -29.97
C SER A 74 -24.64 -42.88 -28.75
N ALA A 75 -25.69 -43.08 -27.94
CA ALA A 75 -25.91 -42.29 -26.72
C ALA A 75 -24.83 -42.53 -25.65
N VAL A 76 -24.34 -43.77 -25.52
CA VAL A 76 -23.20 -44.10 -24.63
C VAL A 76 -21.95 -43.33 -25.06
N ILE A 77 -21.61 -43.34 -26.37
CA ILE A 77 -20.44 -42.64 -26.89
C ILE A 77 -20.52 -41.14 -26.63
N GLU A 78 -21.69 -40.52 -26.86
CA GLU A 78 -21.87 -39.08 -26.63
C GLU A 78 -21.79 -38.72 -25.15
N ARG A 79 -22.34 -39.55 -24.26
CA ARG A 79 -22.17 -39.40 -22.80
C ARG A 79 -20.70 -39.45 -22.40
N ASP A 80 -19.97 -40.44 -22.89
CA ASP A 80 -18.56 -40.63 -22.53
C ASP A 80 -17.69 -39.48 -23.08
N ARG A 81 -17.99 -38.97 -24.29
CA ARG A 81 -17.37 -37.76 -24.86
C ARG A 81 -17.64 -36.52 -24.02
N ALA A 82 -18.88 -36.30 -23.60
CA ALA A 82 -19.24 -35.17 -22.75
C ALA A 82 -18.53 -35.24 -21.40
N ALA A 83 -18.46 -36.42 -20.79
CA ALA A 83 -17.73 -36.64 -19.54
C ALA A 83 -16.22 -36.40 -19.68
N ALA A 84 -15.61 -36.89 -20.78
CA ALA A 84 -14.21 -36.64 -21.09
C ALA A 84 -13.91 -35.14 -21.29
N LEU A 85 -14.83 -34.40 -21.92
CA LEU A 85 -14.71 -32.95 -22.10
C LEU A 85 -14.74 -32.20 -20.77
N VAL A 86 -15.66 -32.54 -19.86
CA VAL A 86 -15.70 -31.95 -18.51
C VAL A 86 -14.36 -32.18 -17.79
N LYS A 87 -13.86 -33.42 -17.80
CA LYS A 87 -12.56 -33.75 -17.19
C LYS A 87 -11.41 -32.94 -17.80
N ALA A 88 -11.39 -32.75 -19.11
CA ALA A 88 -10.38 -31.94 -19.79
C ALA A 88 -10.47 -30.46 -19.38
N LEU A 89 -11.68 -29.90 -19.26
CA LEU A 89 -11.89 -28.52 -18.82
C LEU A 89 -11.54 -28.31 -17.34
N GLU A 90 -11.78 -29.30 -16.47
CA GLU A 90 -11.36 -29.24 -15.06
C GLU A 90 -9.84 -29.23 -14.92
N ASN A 91 -9.14 -30.08 -15.67
CA ASN A 91 -7.68 -30.05 -15.74
C ASN A 91 -7.18 -28.69 -16.24
N ARG A 92 -7.81 -28.16 -17.30
CA ARG A 92 -7.44 -26.86 -17.86
C ARG A 92 -7.67 -25.71 -16.88
N LEU A 93 -8.75 -25.77 -16.10
CA LEU A 93 -9.04 -24.78 -15.05
C LEU A 93 -7.96 -24.80 -13.96
N ALA A 94 -7.52 -26.00 -13.55
CA ALA A 94 -6.44 -26.15 -12.58
C ALA A 94 -5.12 -25.57 -13.11
N GLU A 95 -4.77 -25.83 -14.37
CA GLU A 95 -3.59 -25.25 -15.02
C GLU A 95 -3.66 -23.72 -15.10
N ALA A 96 -4.82 -23.17 -15.51
CA ALA A 96 -5.01 -21.73 -15.64
C ALA A 96 -4.86 -21.02 -14.28
N ARG A 97 -5.47 -21.57 -13.22
CA ARG A 97 -5.33 -21.05 -11.85
C ARG A 97 -3.89 -21.14 -11.34
N ALA A 98 -3.19 -22.24 -11.62
CA ALA A 98 -1.79 -22.39 -11.26
C ALA A 98 -0.89 -21.37 -11.99
N ALA A 99 -1.19 -21.07 -13.26
CA ALA A 99 -0.47 -20.07 -14.06
C ALA A 99 -0.73 -18.64 -13.54
N GLU A 100 -1.98 -18.26 -13.25
CA GLU A 100 -2.33 -16.97 -12.65
C GLU A 100 -1.63 -16.78 -11.30
N SER A 101 -1.72 -17.76 -10.40
CA SER A 101 -1.04 -17.72 -9.09
C SER A 101 0.48 -17.61 -9.21
N ARG A 102 1.09 -18.25 -10.22
CA ARG A 102 2.52 -18.12 -10.49
C ARG A 102 2.86 -16.71 -10.99
N ALA A 103 2.08 -16.15 -11.91
CA ALA A 103 2.27 -14.80 -12.43
C ALA A 103 2.15 -13.73 -11.33
N GLU A 104 1.21 -13.90 -10.39
CA GLU A 104 1.08 -13.05 -9.21
C GLU A 104 2.33 -13.10 -8.33
N ARG A 105 2.82 -14.32 -8.00
CA ARG A 105 4.07 -14.48 -7.21
C ARG A 105 5.28 -13.87 -7.92
N GLU A 106 5.39 -14.06 -9.23
CA GLU A 106 6.46 -13.46 -10.04
C GLU A 106 6.36 -11.93 -10.09
N ALA A 107 5.15 -11.35 -10.09
CA ALA A 107 4.96 -9.91 -10.02
C ALA A 107 5.39 -9.35 -8.66
N VAL A 108 5.00 -9.99 -7.55
CA VAL A 108 5.43 -9.61 -6.19
C VAL A 108 6.95 -9.70 -6.05
N HIS A 109 7.56 -10.78 -6.55
CA HIS A 109 9.01 -10.93 -6.52
C HIS A 109 9.72 -9.83 -7.34
N ARG A 110 9.24 -9.51 -8.55
CA ARG A 110 9.81 -8.45 -9.38
C ARG A 110 9.69 -7.07 -8.72
N ASP A 111 8.56 -6.75 -8.09
CA ASP A 111 8.38 -5.50 -7.35
C ASP A 111 9.34 -5.40 -6.16
N ALA A 112 9.52 -6.49 -5.40
CA ALA A 112 10.47 -6.55 -4.30
C ALA A 112 11.92 -6.34 -4.76
N VAL A 113 12.33 -6.97 -5.88
CA VAL A 113 13.65 -6.77 -6.48
C VAL A 113 13.84 -5.31 -6.92
N ALA A 114 12.85 -4.73 -7.61
CA ALA A 114 12.90 -3.33 -8.05
C ALA A 114 13.06 -2.36 -6.87
N LYS A 115 12.33 -2.57 -5.77
CA LYS A 115 12.46 -1.76 -4.55
C LYS A 115 13.83 -1.93 -3.90
N ALA A 116 14.34 -3.15 -3.82
CA ALA A 116 15.65 -3.43 -3.26
C ALA A 116 16.76 -2.75 -4.08
N ASP A 117 16.70 -2.82 -5.41
CA ASP A 117 17.70 -2.21 -6.29
C ASP A 117 17.60 -0.68 -6.29
N ALA A 118 16.39 -0.11 -6.21
CA ALA A 118 16.19 1.32 -6.04
C ALA A 118 16.82 1.85 -4.74
N ILE A 119 16.71 1.10 -3.63
CA ILE A 119 17.39 1.45 -2.37
C ILE A 119 18.90 1.25 -2.51
N LYS A 120 19.39 0.11 -3.02
CA LYS A 120 20.84 -0.13 -3.19
C LYS A 120 21.53 1.00 -3.96
N ALA A 121 20.87 1.55 -4.98
CA ALA A 121 21.43 2.64 -5.80
C ALA A 121 21.64 3.94 -5.02
N ARG A 122 20.76 4.28 -4.06
CA ARG A 122 20.83 5.53 -3.27
C ARG A 122 21.43 5.35 -1.87
N PHE A 123 21.42 4.12 -1.36
CA PHE A 123 21.68 3.85 0.05
C PHE A 123 23.06 4.29 0.50
N ALA A 124 24.09 4.12 -0.32
CA ALA A 124 25.45 4.53 0.03
C ALA A 124 25.56 6.05 0.22
N ASP A 125 24.93 6.82 -0.67
CA ASP A 125 24.99 8.29 -0.64
C ASP A 125 24.09 8.87 0.47
N GLU A 126 22.85 8.38 0.59
CA GLU A 126 21.91 8.80 1.64
C GLU A 126 22.46 8.46 3.03
N TYR A 127 22.97 7.24 3.21
CA TYR A 127 23.60 6.86 4.48
C TYR A 127 24.80 7.76 4.77
N ARG A 128 25.69 8.01 3.80
CA ARG A 128 26.85 8.89 4.00
C ARG A 128 26.43 10.31 4.39
N HIS A 129 25.42 10.85 3.73
CA HIS A 129 24.89 12.18 4.01
C HIS A 129 24.33 12.26 5.44
N HIS A 130 23.42 11.34 5.80
CA HIS A 130 22.78 11.34 7.11
C HIS A 130 23.75 11.01 8.24
N ALA A 131 24.62 10.01 8.07
CA ALA A 131 25.63 9.67 9.06
C ALA A 131 26.65 10.81 9.25
N GLY A 132 27.03 11.51 8.17
CA GLY A 132 27.86 12.71 8.24
C GLY A 132 27.18 13.86 9.00
N ALA A 133 25.90 14.12 8.70
CA ALA A 133 25.13 15.16 9.38
C ALA A 133 24.98 14.88 10.88
N ILE A 134 24.64 13.65 11.26
CA ILE A 134 24.52 13.25 12.68
C ILE A 134 25.88 13.32 13.38
N ARG A 135 26.95 12.84 12.74
CA ARG A 135 28.31 12.93 13.31
C ARG A 135 28.72 14.38 13.58
N ASN A 136 28.48 15.29 12.63
CA ASN A 136 28.81 16.70 12.80
C ASN A 136 27.99 17.33 13.94
N LEU A 137 26.68 17.05 14.00
CA LEU A 137 25.83 17.50 15.09
C LEU A 137 26.33 17.03 16.47
N LEU A 138 26.72 15.75 16.58
CA LEU A 138 27.29 15.21 17.83
C LEU A 138 28.63 15.86 18.18
N ARG A 139 29.45 16.23 17.19
CA ARG A 139 30.69 16.96 17.41
C ARG A 139 30.40 18.36 17.94
N ASP A 140 29.55 19.12 17.26
CA ASP A 140 29.19 20.49 17.64
C ASP A 140 28.58 20.52 19.06
N LEU A 141 27.74 19.53 19.38
CA LEU A 141 27.19 19.35 20.73
C LEU A 141 28.27 19.05 21.77
N ALA A 142 29.21 18.15 21.47
CA ALA A 142 30.32 17.84 22.37
C ALA A 142 31.22 19.07 22.60
N GLU A 143 31.52 19.85 21.56
CA GLU A 143 32.28 21.10 21.66
C GLU A 143 31.57 22.13 22.55
N ALA A 144 30.27 22.32 22.37
CA ALA A 144 29.46 23.21 23.19
C ALA A 144 29.42 22.78 24.67
N GLU A 145 29.23 21.49 24.94
CA GLU A 145 29.21 20.96 26.31
C GLU A 145 30.59 21.03 26.99
N THR A 146 31.68 20.74 26.28
CA THR A 146 33.04 20.92 26.80
C THR A 146 33.30 22.40 27.12
N ALA A 147 32.93 23.34 26.24
CA ALA A 147 33.06 24.77 26.50
C ALA A 147 32.24 25.23 27.73
N ARG A 148 31.00 24.71 27.86
CA ARG A 148 30.15 24.96 29.03
C ARG A 148 30.80 24.45 30.32
N LEU A 149 31.33 23.23 30.31
CA LEU A 149 32.02 22.65 31.48
C LEU A 149 33.27 23.46 31.86
N GLN A 150 34.02 23.97 30.89
CA GLN A 150 35.16 24.87 31.12
C GLN A 150 34.74 26.22 31.73
N ALA A 151 33.57 26.75 31.36
CA ALA A 151 33.02 27.99 31.90
C ALA A 151 32.36 27.83 33.28
N ASN A 152 32.04 26.60 33.70
CA ASN A 152 31.33 26.29 34.94
C ASN A 152 31.97 26.90 36.22
N PRO A 153 33.31 26.97 36.38
CA PRO A 153 33.92 27.64 37.53
C PRO A 153 33.59 29.13 37.63
N LEU A 154 33.26 29.80 36.53
CA LEU A 154 32.96 31.23 36.45
C LEU A 154 31.48 31.57 36.66
N GLN A 155 30.63 30.56 36.94
CA GLN A 155 29.18 30.73 37.03
C GLN A 155 28.70 31.69 38.11
N GLN A 156 29.48 31.91 39.18
CA GLN A 156 29.11 32.84 40.25
C GLN A 156 29.14 34.29 39.78
N GLU A 157 29.98 34.60 38.79
CA GLU A 157 30.18 35.96 38.26
C GLU A 157 29.30 36.21 37.03
N PHE A 158 29.21 35.26 36.11
CA PHE A 158 28.51 35.44 34.82
C PHE A 158 27.17 34.72 34.70
N GLY A 159 26.76 34.01 35.75
CA GLY A 159 25.54 33.20 35.76
C GLY A 159 25.75 31.77 35.26
N ARG A 160 24.74 30.93 35.50
CA ARG A 160 24.74 29.52 35.09
C ARG A 160 24.42 29.42 33.60
N ILE A 161 25.22 28.65 32.87
CA ILE A 161 24.92 28.24 31.49
C ILE A 161 24.21 26.88 31.55
N GLU A 162 22.99 26.82 31.01
CA GLU A 162 22.21 25.58 30.92
C GLU A 162 22.80 24.63 29.86
N PRO A 163 22.72 23.30 30.06
CA PRO A 163 23.08 22.33 29.02
C PRO A 163 22.24 22.55 27.74
N VAL A 164 22.86 22.37 26.58
CA VAL A 164 22.22 22.67 25.28
C VAL A 164 20.97 21.81 25.08
N GLU A 165 21.04 20.54 25.48
CA GLU A 165 19.92 19.60 25.36
C GLU A 165 18.77 19.93 26.31
N ASP A 166 19.08 20.38 27.53
CA ASP A 166 18.08 20.74 28.53
C ASP A 166 17.28 21.97 28.10
N ALA A 167 17.92 22.94 27.43
CA ALA A 167 17.25 24.13 26.90
C ALA A 167 16.21 23.79 25.81
N ILE A 168 16.47 22.76 24.99
CA ILE A 168 15.58 22.34 23.90
C ILE A 168 14.52 21.36 24.40
N ARG A 169 14.92 20.34 25.17
CA ARG A 169 14.00 19.34 25.75
C ARG A 169 13.10 19.96 26.81
N GLY A 170 13.62 20.97 27.49
CA GLY A 170 12.93 21.73 28.52
C GLY A 170 12.28 22.99 28.00
N ALA A 171 11.88 23.08 26.71
CA ALA A 171 11.01 24.14 26.22
C ALA A 171 9.72 24.16 27.05
N GLN A 172 9.77 24.88 28.17
CA GLN A 172 8.73 24.87 29.17
C GLN A 172 7.45 25.30 28.46
N TRP A 173 6.39 24.53 28.66
CA TRP A 173 5.04 24.82 28.15
C TRP A 173 4.73 24.39 26.71
N GLU A 174 5.66 23.80 25.97
CA GLU A 174 5.34 23.17 24.68
C GLU A 174 4.98 21.68 24.86
N PRO A 175 3.82 21.24 24.35
CA PRO A 175 3.42 19.85 24.45
C PRO A 175 4.26 18.98 23.49
N GLU A 176 4.78 17.85 23.97
CA GLU A 176 5.54 16.89 23.17
C GLU A 176 4.67 16.25 22.09
N GLU A 177 3.43 15.92 22.46
CA GLU A 177 2.46 15.31 21.56
C GLU A 177 1.05 15.82 21.88
N ILE A 178 0.31 16.23 20.85
CA ILE A 178 -1.13 16.49 20.94
C ILE A 178 -1.84 15.15 20.70
N VAL A 179 -2.30 14.51 21.77
CA VAL A 179 -3.00 13.21 21.73
C VAL A 179 -4.38 13.36 21.10
N SER A 180 -5.08 14.44 21.42
CA SER A 180 -6.37 14.76 20.81
C SER A 180 -6.67 16.25 20.85
N SER A 181 -7.48 16.70 19.90
CA SER A 181 -7.91 18.09 19.78
C SER A 181 -9.35 18.10 19.28
N GLU A 182 -10.27 18.53 20.14
CA GLU A 182 -11.69 18.62 19.79
C GLU A 182 -12.26 20.00 20.16
N VAL A 183 -13.25 20.44 19.39
CA VAL A 183 -13.97 21.68 19.67
C VAL A 183 -15.15 21.34 20.58
N VAL A 184 -15.14 21.89 21.78
CA VAL A 184 -16.18 21.71 22.80
C VAL A 184 -16.88 23.03 23.09
N THR A 185 -18.18 22.99 23.28
CA THR A 185 -18.94 24.20 23.63
C THR A 185 -19.19 24.21 25.13
N LEU A 186 -18.56 25.14 25.84
CA LEU A 186 -18.60 25.25 27.30
C LEU A 186 -19.15 26.61 27.72
N TRP A 187 -19.80 26.65 28.89
CA TRP A 187 -20.24 27.88 29.52
C TRP A 187 -19.07 28.63 30.13
N CYS A 188 -19.10 29.95 30.01
CA CYS A 188 -18.16 30.90 30.58
C CYS A 188 -18.93 32.04 31.23
N MET A 189 -18.45 32.55 32.37
CA MET A 189 -19.05 33.75 32.96
C MET A 189 -18.81 34.96 32.06
N ASP A 190 -19.80 35.82 31.93
CA ASP A 190 -19.68 37.04 31.14
C ASP A 190 -18.59 37.96 31.71
N GLY A 191 -17.72 38.46 30.82
CA GLY A 191 -16.52 39.21 31.19
C GLY A 191 -15.27 38.37 31.48
N ARG A 192 -15.35 37.02 31.51
CA ARG A 192 -14.17 36.14 31.61
C ARG A 192 -13.82 35.48 30.27
N THR A 193 -12.58 35.01 30.19
CA THR A 193 -12.01 34.28 29.03
C THR A 193 -11.91 32.78 29.28
N GLU A 194 -11.87 32.34 30.54
CA GLU A 194 -11.72 30.93 30.92
C GLU A 194 -13.09 30.24 31.07
N PRO A 195 -13.23 28.98 30.61
CA PRO A 195 -14.46 28.22 30.79
C PRO A 195 -14.72 27.96 32.27
N LEU A 196 -16.00 27.80 32.63
CA LEU A 196 -16.37 27.36 33.98
C LEU A 196 -15.77 25.96 34.28
N PRO A 197 -15.40 25.68 35.54
CA PRO A 197 -15.02 24.35 36.00
C PRO A 197 -16.06 23.28 35.61
N ALA A 198 -15.59 22.06 35.30
CA ALA A 198 -16.43 20.99 34.77
C ALA A 198 -17.63 20.63 35.67
N ASP A 199 -17.48 20.76 36.98
CA ASP A 199 -18.54 20.53 37.97
C ASP A 199 -19.66 21.59 37.91
N LYS A 200 -19.34 22.82 37.47
CA LYS A 200 -20.26 23.95 37.35
C LYS A 200 -20.91 24.09 35.99
N GLN A 201 -20.39 23.44 34.96
CA GLN A 201 -20.95 23.47 33.61
C GLN A 201 -22.42 23.03 33.55
N ARG A 202 -22.80 22.04 34.37
CA ARG A 202 -24.17 21.51 34.46
C ARG A 202 -25.13 22.35 35.31
N ASP A 203 -24.59 23.27 36.11
CA ASP A 203 -25.38 24.09 37.04
C ASP A 203 -25.93 25.36 36.37
N VAL A 204 -25.44 25.68 35.16
CA VAL A 204 -25.90 26.83 34.36
C VAL A 204 -27.28 26.53 33.78
N ARG A 205 -28.27 27.38 34.10
CA ARG A 205 -29.62 27.25 33.55
C ARG A 205 -29.79 28.15 32.32
N PRO A 206 -30.20 27.64 31.16
CA PRO A 206 -30.41 28.45 29.97
C PRO A 206 -31.52 29.49 30.19
N ARG A 207 -31.32 30.70 29.67
CA ARG A 207 -32.22 31.84 29.87
C ARG A 207 -33.34 31.82 28.81
N GLY A 208 -34.42 31.09 29.10
CA GLY A 208 -35.63 31.07 28.26
C GLY A 208 -35.40 30.62 26.81
N ASN A 209 -36.47 30.61 26.00
CA ASN A 209 -36.43 30.03 24.65
C ASN A 209 -35.77 30.91 23.57
N SER A 210 -35.45 32.18 23.86
CA SER A 210 -34.97 33.15 22.86
C SER A 210 -33.45 33.38 22.86
N GLU A 211 -32.73 32.99 23.92
CA GLU A 211 -31.28 33.22 24.04
C GLU A 211 -30.53 31.89 24.23
N LEU A 212 -30.49 31.07 23.18
CA LEU A 212 -29.93 29.70 23.18
C LEU A 212 -28.47 29.57 23.68
N HIS A 213 -27.73 30.68 23.77
CA HIS A 213 -26.33 30.72 24.21
C HIS A 213 -26.09 31.54 25.49
N ARG A 214 -27.15 31.93 26.21
CA ARG A 214 -27.04 32.64 27.49
C ARG A 214 -27.68 31.83 28.61
N GLY A 215 -27.06 31.86 29.77
CA GLY A 215 -27.51 31.14 30.94
C GLY A 215 -27.18 31.88 32.24
N LEU A 216 -27.78 31.41 33.32
CA LEU A 216 -27.61 31.97 34.65
C LEU A 216 -27.06 30.88 35.57
N LEU A 217 -25.91 31.14 36.17
CA LEU A 217 -25.32 30.28 37.19
C LEU A 217 -25.77 30.77 38.58
N PRO A 218 -26.44 29.93 39.39
CA PRO A 218 -26.82 30.31 40.75
C PRO A 218 -25.58 30.52 41.61
N SER A 219 -25.48 31.67 42.27
CA SER A 219 -24.41 31.94 43.24
C SER A 219 -24.55 30.98 44.41
N THR A 220 -23.52 30.16 44.64
CA THR A 220 -23.47 29.23 45.78
C THR A 220 -23.01 29.90 47.07
N ALA A 221 -22.99 31.24 47.13
CA ALA A 221 -22.72 31.98 48.37
C ALA A 221 -23.91 31.79 49.34
N SER A 222 -23.90 30.66 50.05
CA SER A 222 -24.82 30.32 51.12
C SER A 222 -24.63 31.33 52.26
N GLY A 223 -25.47 32.37 52.31
CA GLY A 223 -25.46 33.27 53.46
C GLY A 223 -26.23 34.58 53.35
N GLN A 224 -26.58 35.07 52.16
CA GLN A 224 -27.36 36.31 52.05
C GLN A 224 -28.61 36.14 51.21
N CYS A 225 -29.75 36.08 51.91
CA CYS A 225 -31.08 36.15 51.34
C CYS A 225 -31.32 37.55 50.77
N SER A 226 -30.96 37.76 49.50
CA SER A 226 -31.55 38.82 48.68
C SER A 226 -32.06 38.22 47.38
N PRO A 227 -33.37 38.31 47.09
CA PRO A 227 -34.00 37.63 45.94
C PRO A 227 -33.59 38.21 44.57
N THR A 228 -32.78 39.28 44.55
CA THR A 228 -32.30 39.95 43.34
C THR A 228 -30.78 39.93 43.18
N ALA A 229 -30.03 39.38 44.13
CA ALA A 229 -28.57 39.37 44.09
C ALA A 229 -28.04 37.94 44.10
N GLY A 230 -27.35 37.55 43.02
CA GLY A 230 -26.50 36.36 43.03
C GLY A 230 -26.80 35.37 41.91
N GLN A 231 -27.13 35.82 40.71
CA GLN A 231 -26.97 34.97 39.53
C GLN A 231 -25.91 35.58 38.63
N TRP A 232 -24.97 34.75 38.21
CA TRP A 232 -23.91 35.17 37.30
C TRP A 232 -24.35 34.87 35.88
N GLU A 233 -24.35 35.88 35.02
CA GLU A 233 -24.62 35.71 33.59
C GLU A 233 -23.48 34.91 32.96
N CYS A 234 -23.84 33.90 32.16
CA CYS A 234 -22.92 33.00 31.49
C CYS A 234 -23.26 32.94 30.00
N THR A 235 -22.24 32.93 29.14
CA THR A 235 -22.36 32.70 27.70
C THR A 235 -21.72 31.38 27.30
N GLN A 236 -22.35 30.68 26.36
CA GLN A 236 -21.78 29.48 25.75
C GLN A 236 -20.75 29.91 24.70
N ARG A 237 -19.52 29.40 24.80
CA ARG A 237 -18.43 29.67 23.85
C ARG A 237 -17.80 28.35 23.41
N GLN A 238 -17.24 28.36 22.20
CA GLN A 238 -16.49 27.22 21.69
C GLN A 238 -15.04 27.32 22.18
N TYR A 239 -14.53 26.22 22.72
CA TYR A 239 -13.16 26.05 23.17
C TYR A 239 -12.54 24.87 22.44
N ARG A 240 -11.22 24.93 22.24
CA ARG A 240 -10.45 23.80 21.75
C ARG A 240 -9.90 23.03 22.94
N ARG A 241 -10.48 21.87 23.25
CA ARG A 241 -9.95 20.96 24.25
C ARG A 241 -8.81 20.17 23.61
N VAL A 242 -7.60 20.44 24.06
CA VAL A 242 -6.40 19.73 23.61
C VAL A 242 -5.92 18.84 24.76
N VAL A 243 -5.83 17.54 24.51
CA VAL A 243 -5.16 16.61 25.42
C VAL A 243 -3.73 16.48 24.95
N VAL A 244 -2.79 16.87 25.79
CA VAL A 244 -1.37 16.86 25.47
C VAL A 244 -0.62 15.87 26.34
N ARG A 245 0.42 15.26 25.79
CA ARG A 245 1.48 14.63 26.57
C ARG A 245 2.52 15.71 26.83
N GLU A 246 2.67 16.09 28.10
CA GLU A 246 3.73 17.02 28.51
C GLU A 246 5.08 16.35 28.30
N ALA A 247 6.06 17.11 27.82
CA ALA A 247 7.45 16.65 27.75
C ALA A 247 7.88 16.20 29.15
N SER A 248 8.55 15.03 29.24
CA SER A 248 9.03 14.53 30.53
C SER A 248 9.92 15.57 31.19
N ARG A 249 9.49 16.07 32.36
CA ARG A 249 10.31 16.95 33.22
C ARG A 249 11.51 16.22 33.84
N SER A 250 11.61 14.90 33.66
CA SER A 250 12.69 14.13 34.28
C SER A 250 13.98 14.32 33.50
N SER A 251 15.01 14.82 34.20
CA SER A 251 16.41 14.91 33.73
C SER A 251 17.07 13.53 33.55
N THR A 252 16.27 12.47 33.35
CA THR A 252 16.73 11.06 33.32
C THR A 252 16.84 10.53 31.90
N ALA A 253 16.52 11.34 30.88
CA ALA A 253 16.81 10.95 29.51
C ALA A 253 18.31 11.11 29.28
N ASP A 254 18.99 10.01 28.98
CA ASP A 254 20.42 10.01 28.65
C ASP A 254 20.71 11.08 27.57
N SER A 255 21.87 11.73 27.70
CA SER A 255 22.32 12.72 26.72
C SER A 255 22.40 12.09 25.33
N LEU A 256 22.13 12.83 24.25
CA LEU A 256 22.28 12.28 22.88
C LEU A 256 23.70 11.75 22.63
N LEU A 257 24.69 12.37 23.26
CA LEU A 257 26.09 11.92 23.25
C LEU A 257 26.26 10.50 23.82
N GLN A 258 25.38 10.07 24.73
CA GLN A 258 25.40 8.76 25.38
C GLN A 258 24.49 7.73 24.67
N ALA A 259 23.42 8.17 24.02
CA ALA A 259 22.37 7.30 23.48
C ALA A 259 22.47 7.02 21.97
N VAL A 260 23.11 7.89 21.18
CA VAL A 260 23.12 7.75 19.72
C VAL A 260 24.31 6.89 19.24
N HIS A 261 23.99 5.68 18.79
CA HIS A 261 24.94 4.76 18.15
C HIS A 261 24.75 4.76 16.64
N LEU A 262 25.77 5.17 15.89
CA LEU A 262 25.77 5.06 14.43
C LEU A 262 26.33 3.68 14.03
N PRO A 263 25.49 2.78 13.45
CA PRO A 263 25.92 1.44 13.09
C PRO A 263 26.84 1.50 11.89
N GLY A 264 27.98 0.81 11.92
CA GLY A 264 28.91 0.78 10.80
C GLY A 264 28.36 0.06 9.59
N LEU A 265 28.51 0.67 8.41
CA LEU A 265 28.47 -0.04 7.15
C LEU A 265 29.87 -0.55 6.84
N HIS A 266 30.11 -1.85 6.94
CA HIS A 266 31.42 -2.48 6.73
C HIS A 266 32.10 -2.10 5.40
N HIS A 267 31.31 -1.75 4.36
CA HIS A 267 31.83 -1.23 3.08
C HIS A 267 32.38 0.21 3.16
N LEU A 268 31.85 1.03 4.07
CA LEU A 268 32.25 2.43 4.29
C LEU A 268 33.17 2.60 5.51
N ALA A 269 33.53 1.49 6.17
CA ALA A 269 34.46 1.39 7.30
C ALA A 269 34.14 2.31 8.51
N GLU A 270 35.01 2.28 9.53
CA GLU A 270 34.92 2.87 10.89
C GLU A 270 34.58 4.38 10.96
N HIS A 271 34.49 5.07 9.82
CA HIS A 271 34.36 6.53 9.70
C HIS A 271 33.04 7.10 10.20
N TYR A 272 32.01 6.26 10.28
CA TYR A 272 30.67 6.62 10.75
C TYR A 272 30.27 5.82 11.99
N VAL A 273 31.23 5.14 12.62
CA VAL A 273 30.97 4.23 13.73
C VAL A 273 31.20 4.96 15.04
N THR A 274 30.17 5.02 15.89
CA THR A 274 30.31 5.40 17.31
C THR A 274 30.19 4.14 18.16
N SER A 275 31.06 3.17 17.91
CA SER A 275 31.11 1.96 18.73
C SER A 275 31.81 2.29 20.05
N GLU A 276 31.05 2.13 21.13
CA GLU A 276 31.35 2.25 22.57
C GLU A 276 30.53 3.33 23.28
N THR A 277 30.18 3.05 24.53
CA THR A 277 29.45 3.95 25.42
C THR A 277 30.38 5.08 25.85
N TRP A 278 30.42 6.17 25.08
CA TRP A 278 31.12 7.40 25.41
C TRP A 278 30.54 7.98 26.70
N ARG A 279 31.34 8.08 27.76
CA ARG A 279 30.84 8.47 29.09
C ARG A 279 30.97 9.96 29.40
N SER A 280 31.74 10.73 28.62
CA SER A 280 31.90 12.18 28.84
C SER A 280 32.03 13.00 27.54
N PRO A 281 31.63 14.29 27.53
CA PRO A 281 31.78 15.18 26.37
C PRO A 281 33.22 15.22 25.84
N ASP A 282 34.22 15.24 26.72
CA ASP A 282 35.63 15.27 26.32
C ASP A 282 36.08 13.99 25.60
N THR A 283 35.58 12.82 26.03
CA THR A 283 35.89 11.55 25.34
C THR A 283 35.18 11.45 23.99
N ALA A 284 33.95 11.96 23.89
CA ALA A 284 33.24 12.07 22.63
C ALA A 284 33.97 13.02 21.65
N LEU A 285 34.41 14.19 22.13
CA LEU A 285 35.17 15.16 21.32
C LEU A 285 36.51 14.59 20.88
N ALA A 286 37.27 13.91 21.76
CA ALA A 286 38.54 13.27 21.40
C ALA A 286 38.39 12.19 20.32
N HIS A 287 37.27 11.47 20.30
CA HIS A 287 36.96 10.48 19.26
C HIS A 287 36.50 11.14 17.96
N LEU A 288 35.59 12.11 18.06
CA LEU A 288 34.98 12.80 16.91
C LEU A 288 35.92 13.80 16.24
N SER A 289 36.92 14.31 16.96
CA SER A 289 37.94 15.24 16.44
C SER A 289 39.02 14.57 15.60
N ARG A 290 39.11 13.22 15.60
CA ARG A 290 39.97 12.50 14.66
C ARG A 290 39.64 12.93 13.24
N GLU A 291 40.64 13.49 12.55
CA GLU A 291 40.51 13.89 11.15
C GLU A 291 39.95 12.73 10.35
N ARG A 292 38.94 13.03 9.52
CA ARG A 292 38.46 12.04 8.56
C ARG A 292 39.64 11.78 7.62
N PRO A 293 40.24 10.57 7.60
CA PRO A 293 41.22 10.28 6.57
C PRO A 293 40.53 10.52 5.22
N ALA A 294 41.25 11.14 4.28
CA ALA A 294 40.73 11.35 2.93
C ALA A 294 40.15 10.03 2.45
N ASP A 295 38.95 10.07 1.86
CA ASP A 295 38.27 8.86 1.38
C ASP A 295 39.29 8.05 0.58
N PRO A 296 39.58 6.79 0.96
CA PRO A 296 40.52 6.00 0.19
C PRO A 296 39.97 5.98 -1.23
N VAL A 297 40.73 6.52 -2.19
CA VAL A 297 40.45 6.27 -3.59
C VAL A 297 40.54 4.76 -3.71
N ILE A 298 39.39 4.11 -3.85
CA ILE A 298 39.30 2.65 -3.93
C ILE A 298 39.87 2.28 -5.31
N ALA A 299 41.19 2.28 -5.42
CA ALA A 299 41.92 1.66 -6.51
C ALA A 299 41.87 0.14 -6.27
N ARG A 300 40.68 -0.45 -6.42
CA ARG A 300 40.57 -1.90 -6.51
C ARG A 300 41.24 -2.32 -7.81
N PRO A 301 42.05 -3.39 -7.83
CA PRO A 301 42.46 -3.98 -9.09
C PRO A 301 41.21 -4.33 -9.88
N VAL A 302 41.15 -3.88 -11.14
CA VAL A 302 40.12 -4.31 -12.08
C VAL A 302 40.36 -5.79 -12.31
N VAL A 303 39.58 -6.64 -11.64
CA VAL A 303 39.57 -8.07 -11.92
C VAL A 303 38.66 -8.26 -13.12
N GLU A 304 39.27 -8.50 -14.29
CA GLU A 304 38.54 -8.95 -15.46
C GLU A 304 37.88 -10.30 -15.14
N ARG A 305 36.56 -10.27 -15.03
CA ARG A 305 35.73 -11.47 -14.86
C ARG A 305 34.95 -11.65 -16.15
N PHE A 306 35.24 -12.73 -16.85
CA PHE A 306 34.46 -13.13 -18.02
C PHE A 306 33.15 -13.74 -17.53
N GLU A 307 32.07 -13.00 -17.66
CA GLU A 307 30.73 -13.54 -17.48
C GLU A 307 30.27 -14.14 -18.81
N LEU A 308 29.92 -15.42 -18.78
CA LEU A 308 29.30 -16.08 -19.92
C LEU A 308 27.93 -15.44 -20.15
N ILE A 309 27.83 -14.63 -21.21
CA ILE A 309 26.54 -14.19 -21.73
C ILE A 309 25.82 -15.47 -22.17
N PRO A 310 24.67 -15.83 -21.57
CA PRO A 310 23.92 -16.97 -22.05
C PRO A 310 23.55 -16.70 -23.50
N GLU A 311 24.04 -17.57 -24.39
CA GLU A 311 23.68 -17.55 -25.80
C GLU A 311 22.15 -17.47 -25.87
N PRO A 312 21.57 -16.50 -26.62
CA PRO A 312 20.14 -16.48 -26.82
C PRO A 312 19.76 -17.88 -27.31
N PRO A 313 18.70 -18.50 -26.74
CA PRO A 313 18.33 -19.87 -27.11
C PRO A 313 18.27 -19.91 -28.62
N ALA A 314 19.15 -20.72 -29.22
CA ALA A 314 19.25 -20.88 -30.67
C ALA A 314 17.83 -20.88 -31.20
N GLU A 315 17.52 -19.90 -32.06
CA GLU A 315 16.26 -19.83 -32.77
C GLU A 315 16.03 -21.23 -33.33
N ARG A 316 15.18 -22.00 -32.64
CA ARG A 316 14.77 -23.31 -33.11
C ARG A 316 14.16 -23.00 -34.45
N GLU A 317 14.86 -23.45 -35.50
CA GLU A 317 14.48 -23.33 -36.89
C GLU A 317 12.96 -23.35 -36.96
N ALA A 318 12.41 -22.17 -37.27
CA ALA A 318 11.00 -22.06 -37.55
C ALA A 318 10.75 -23.05 -38.69
N VAL A 319 10.06 -24.14 -38.36
CA VAL A 319 9.49 -25.07 -39.32
C VAL A 319 8.80 -24.22 -40.37
N VAL A 320 9.37 -24.23 -41.57
CA VAL A 320 8.93 -23.44 -42.72
C VAL A 320 7.43 -23.62 -42.88
N PRO A 321 6.59 -22.58 -42.69
CA PRO A 321 5.20 -22.69 -43.07
C PRO A 321 5.15 -22.83 -44.60
N PHE A 322 4.48 -23.88 -45.06
CA PHE A 322 4.15 -24.15 -46.46
C PHE A 322 3.80 -22.85 -47.21
N PRO A 323 4.26 -22.69 -48.47
CA PRO A 323 3.93 -21.51 -49.26
C PRO A 323 2.42 -21.40 -49.43
N LYS A 324 1.83 -20.36 -48.84
CA LYS A 324 0.45 -19.96 -49.16
C LYS A 324 0.42 -19.59 -50.65
N ARG A 325 -0.39 -20.31 -51.42
CA ARG A 325 -0.81 -19.92 -52.77
C ARG A 325 -1.33 -18.49 -52.73
N GLU A 326 -0.71 -17.61 -53.53
CA GLU A 326 -1.20 -16.26 -53.82
C GLU A 326 -2.62 -16.33 -54.42
N PRO A 327 -3.61 -15.63 -53.85
CA PRO A 327 -4.77 -15.19 -54.60
C PRO A 327 -4.47 -13.86 -55.30
N ASP A 328 -4.86 -13.80 -56.58
CA ASP A 328 -4.67 -12.73 -57.56
C ASP A 328 -4.90 -11.28 -57.06
N PRO A 329 -4.22 -10.29 -57.66
CA PRO A 329 -4.41 -8.88 -57.35
C PRO A 329 -5.53 -8.24 -58.19
N ALA A 330 -6.52 -7.61 -57.55
CA ALA A 330 -7.26 -6.44 -58.08
C ALA A 330 -8.29 -5.90 -57.05
N PRO A 331 -8.79 -4.65 -57.17
CA PRO A 331 -8.22 -3.45 -57.78
C PRO A 331 -8.13 -2.28 -56.77
N ARG A 332 -7.44 -1.22 -57.19
CA ARG A 332 -7.17 0.02 -56.45
C ARG A 332 -8.39 0.97 -56.36
N THR A 333 -8.27 1.88 -55.38
CA THR A 333 -8.84 3.25 -55.23
C THR A 333 -10.29 3.44 -54.73
N PRO A 334 -10.67 4.61 -54.14
CA PRO A 334 -9.90 5.84 -53.85
C PRO A 334 -10.01 6.44 -52.41
N SER A 335 -8.97 7.21 -52.08
CA SER A 335 -8.89 8.53 -51.40
C SER A 335 -10.12 9.22 -50.76
N ALA A 336 -9.81 9.91 -49.65
CA ALA A 336 -10.24 11.26 -49.24
C ALA A 336 -11.26 11.41 -48.08
N ARG A 337 -10.77 11.93 -46.94
CA ARG A 337 -11.20 13.14 -46.21
C ARG A 337 -10.55 13.11 -44.82
N GLU A 338 -9.55 13.94 -44.51
CA GLU A 338 -9.61 15.39 -44.31
C GLU A 338 -10.76 15.83 -43.39
N THR A 339 -10.48 15.91 -42.08
CA THR A 339 -11.08 16.94 -41.21
C THR A 339 -10.06 17.45 -40.21
N ARG A 340 -9.99 18.78 -40.22
CA ARG A 340 -9.13 19.73 -39.54
C ARG A 340 -10.00 20.47 -38.51
N ALA A 341 -9.58 20.58 -37.25
CA ALA A 341 -9.99 21.61 -36.28
C ALA A 341 -9.03 21.50 -35.07
N GLN A 342 -8.16 22.44 -34.70
CA GLN A 342 -8.28 23.88 -34.35
C GLN A 342 -8.22 24.08 -32.82
N HIS A 343 -7.26 24.92 -32.40
CA HIS A 343 -7.28 25.84 -31.23
C HIS A 343 -7.32 25.20 -29.81
N THR A 344 -6.58 25.64 -28.78
CA THR A 344 -5.87 26.91 -28.46
C THR A 344 -4.98 26.68 -27.21
N PRO A 345 -3.80 27.31 -27.07
CA PRO A 345 -3.06 27.35 -25.80
C PRO A 345 -3.43 28.61 -24.99
N SER A 346 -3.94 28.43 -23.76
CA SER A 346 -4.13 29.55 -22.83
C SER A 346 -2.85 29.84 -22.07
N LYS A 347 -2.36 31.05 -22.36
CA LYS A 347 -1.32 31.82 -21.71
C LYS A 347 -1.92 32.46 -20.44
N ILE A 348 -1.33 32.24 -19.26
CA ILE A 348 -1.50 33.13 -18.10
C ILE A 348 -0.11 33.49 -17.59
N MET A 349 0.23 34.77 -17.76
CA MET A 349 1.35 35.47 -17.13
C MET A 349 0.84 36.18 -15.86
N ALA A 350 1.67 36.18 -14.81
CA ALA A 350 1.93 37.25 -13.82
C ALA A 350 2.67 36.57 -12.65
N ALA A 351 3.92 36.83 -12.24
CA ALA A 351 4.71 38.06 -12.09
C ALA A 351 4.13 39.08 -11.08
N ASP A 352 4.52 38.94 -9.81
CA ASP A 352 5.00 40.01 -8.91
C ASP A 352 5.45 39.35 -7.58
N ARG A 353 6.73 39.43 -7.17
CA ARG A 353 7.39 40.49 -6.38
C ARG A 353 6.89 40.62 -4.93
N LEU A 354 7.80 40.33 -3.99
CA LEU A 354 8.11 41.00 -2.70
C LEU A 354 8.98 40.00 -1.90
N ALA A 355 10.31 40.15 -1.83
CA ALA A 355 11.08 41.05 -0.94
C ALA A 355 10.75 40.84 0.54
N GLY A 356 11.74 40.29 1.26
CA GLY A 356 11.78 39.97 2.68
C GLY A 356 13.02 39.12 2.94
#